data_AF-A0A5Y3XEQ5-F1
#
_entry.id   AF-A0A5Y3XEQ5-F1
#
_cell.length_a   1.000
_cell.length_b   1.000
_cell.length_c   1.000
_cell.angle_alpha   90.00
_cell.angle_beta   90.00
_cell.angle_gamma   90.00
#
_symmetry.space_group_name_H-M   'P 1'
#
loop_
_entity.id
_entity.type
_entity.pdbx_description
1 polymer ?
#
loop_
_entity_poly.entity_id
_entity_poly.type
_entity_poly.pdbx_seq_one_letter_code
_entity_poly.pdbx_strand_id
1 'polypeptide(L)'
;MNVKSSWCLFLSFLLFLIVYLVNINTNENKNIIKKMEQLCQKKQKILIISDLTDFDWDTVYIVEYGFKPSEYIYNEFHLTGKDNITDDLDLTLYFSLNNKVVYIENKDRYMDKMYRYEDNYIQFIDKKMNGHTTKSGVSAIYTNKSVLQVGMRKKINPGETEKCIVTQQDE
;
A
#
# COMPACT_ATOMS: atom_id res chain seq x y z
N MET A 1 -10.83 -32.47 -43.54
CA MET A 1 -11.11 -31.34 -42.62
C MET A 1 -9.88 -31.08 -41.76
N ASN A 2 -9.40 -29.84 -41.72
CA ASN A 2 -8.06 -29.44 -41.29
C ASN A 2 -7.83 -29.55 -39.77
N VAL A 3 -7.21 -30.66 -39.32
CA VAL A 3 -6.77 -30.86 -37.93
C VAL A 3 -5.79 -29.76 -37.48
N LYS A 4 -4.97 -29.21 -38.38
CA LYS A 4 -4.06 -28.09 -38.10
C LYS A 4 -4.76 -26.79 -37.68
N SER A 5 -5.99 -26.55 -38.17
CA SER A 5 -6.74 -25.33 -37.85
C SER A 5 -7.24 -25.33 -36.39
N SER A 6 -7.65 -26.51 -35.89
CA SER A 6 -8.17 -26.66 -34.54
C SER A 6 -7.08 -26.52 -33.46
N TRP A 7 -5.85 -26.98 -33.75
CA TRP A 7 -4.70 -26.81 -32.85
C TRP A 7 -4.26 -25.35 -32.72
N CYS A 8 -4.30 -24.57 -33.81
CA CYS A 8 -3.96 -23.15 -33.76
C CYS A 8 -4.97 -22.34 -32.93
N LEU A 9 -6.26 -22.66 -33.05
CA LEU A 9 -7.32 -22.01 -32.26
C LEU A 9 -7.21 -22.36 -30.76
N PHE A 10 -6.88 -23.61 -30.43
CA PHE A 10 -6.67 -24.05 -29.04
C PHE A 10 -5.48 -23.33 -28.40
N LEU A 11 -4.35 -23.22 -29.10
CA LEU A 11 -3.16 -22.56 -28.59
C LEU A 11 -3.38 -21.05 -28.34
N SER A 12 -4.06 -20.37 -29.27
CA SER A 12 -4.41 -18.96 -29.12
C SER A 12 -5.38 -18.71 -27.95
N PHE A 13 -6.36 -19.59 -27.75
CA PHE A 13 -7.26 -19.52 -26.60
C PHE A 13 -6.52 -19.71 -25.27
N LEU A 14 -5.58 -20.66 -25.20
CA LEU A 14 -4.77 -20.91 -24.02
C LEU A 14 -3.89 -19.70 -23.67
N LEU A 15 -3.26 -19.09 -24.67
CA LEU A 15 -2.47 -17.87 -24.49
C LEU A 15 -3.32 -16.69 -24.02
N PHE A 16 -4.51 -16.50 -24.59
CA PHE A 16 -5.46 -15.49 -24.14
C PHE A 16 -5.87 -15.73 -22.68
N LEU A 17 -6.13 -16.97 -22.28
CA LEU A 17 -6.47 -17.33 -20.91
C LEU A 17 -5.32 -17.01 -19.95
N ILE A 18 -4.07 -17.32 -20.32
CA ILE A 18 -2.89 -17.00 -19.51
C ILE A 18 -2.75 -15.48 -19.36
N VAL A 19 -2.85 -14.71 -20.45
CA VAL A 19 -2.78 -13.24 -20.40
C VAL A 19 -3.92 -12.64 -19.57
N TYR A 20 -5.13 -13.20 -19.67
CA TYR A 20 -6.29 -12.78 -18.89
C TYR A 20 -6.12 -13.08 -17.40
N LEU A 21 -5.66 -14.27 -17.03
CA LEU A 21 -5.39 -14.65 -15.64
C LEU A 21 -4.26 -13.79 -15.03
N VAL A 22 -3.19 -13.55 -15.79
CA VAL A 22 -2.10 -12.65 -15.37
C VAL A 22 -2.63 -11.22 -15.18
N ASN A 23 -3.51 -10.73 -16.05
CA ASN A 23 -4.14 -9.42 -15.91
C ASN A 23 -5.10 -9.33 -14.70
N ILE A 24 -5.87 -10.38 -14.40
CA ILE A 24 -6.72 -10.40 -13.20
C ILE A 24 -5.85 -10.32 -11.94
N ASN A 25 -4.83 -11.18 -11.81
CA ASN A 25 -3.95 -11.17 -10.64
C ASN A 25 -3.24 -9.82 -10.47
N THR A 26 -2.74 -9.24 -11.56
CA THR A 26 -2.08 -7.92 -11.50
C THR A 26 -3.03 -6.77 -11.17
N ASN A 27 -4.34 -6.92 -11.37
CA ASN A 27 -5.33 -5.93 -10.94
C ASN A 27 -5.78 -6.13 -9.48
N GLU A 28 -5.85 -7.37 -8.98
CA GLU A 28 -6.15 -7.64 -7.57
C GLU A 28 -5.06 -7.13 -6.62
N ASN A 29 -3.81 -7.05 -7.09
CA ASN A 29 -2.68 -6.52 -6.33
C ASN A 29 -2.64 -5.01 -6.24
N LYS A 30 -3.45 -4.31 -7.03
CA LYS A 30 -3.61 -2.87 -6.93
C LYS A 30 -4.69 -2.56 -5.89
N ASN A 31 -4.54 -1.44 -5.19
CA ASN A 31 -5.49 -0.91 -4.19
C ASN A 31 -5.37 -1.55 -2.79
N ILE A 32 -4.16 -1.89 -2.34
CA ILE A 32 -3.87 -2.27 -0.95
C ILE A 32 -4.45 -1.24 0.02
N ILE A 33 -4.28 0.05 -0.24
CA ILE A 33 -4.78 1.13 0.62
C ILE A 33 -6.31 1.06 0.72
N LYS A 34 -7.02 0.80 -0.38
CA LYS A 34 -8.48 0.63 -0.39
C LYS A 34 -8.91 -0.61 0.39
N LYS A 35 -8.17 -1.72 0.29
CA LYS A 35 -8.44 -2.94 1.08
C LYS A 35 -8.31 -2.64 2.58
N MET A 36 -7.28 -1.89 2.97
CA MET A 36 -7.11 -1.43 4.34
C MET A 36 -8.30 -0.56 4.79
N GLU A 37 -8.77 0.36 3.96
CA GLU A 37 -9.91 1.25 4.29
C GLU A 37 -11.18 0.43 4.53
N GLN A 38 -11.43 -0.57 3.69
CA GLN A 38 -12.57 -1.48 3.84
C GLN A 38 -12.49 -2.30 5.14
N LEU A 39 -11.30 -2.77 5.51
CA LEU A 39 -11.10 -3.53 6.75
C LEU A 39 -11.31 -2.65 7.99
N CYS A 40 -10.85 -1.41 7.94
CA CYS A 40 -11.15 -0.41 8.97
C CYS A 40 -12.66 -0.21 9.15
N GLN A 41 -13.40 -0.04 8.04
CA GLN A 41 -14.86 0.15 8.07
C GLN A 41 -15.61 -1.07 8.63
N LYS A 42 -15.10 -2.28 8.37
CA LYS A 42 -15.66 -3.53 8.91
C LYS A 42 -15.41 -3.71 10.42
N LYS A 43 -14.76 -2.75 11.09
CA LYS A 43 -14.42 -2.77 12.54
C LYS A 43 -13.59 -4.00 12.94
N GLN A 44 -12.83 -4.54 12.00
CA GLN A 44 -11.88 -5.61 12.29
C GLN A 44 -10.76 -5.01 13.15
N LYS A 45 -10.44 -5.66 14.28
CA LYS A 45 -9.48 -5.11 15.27
C LYS A 45 -8.02 -5.40 14.94
N ILE A 46 -7.77 -6.39 14.08
CA ILE A 46 -6.44 -6.86 13.71
C ILE A 46 -6.33 -6.84 12.19
N LEU A 47 -5.27 -6.23 11.69
CA LEU A 47 -4.88 -6.20 10.29
C LEU A 47 -3.52 -6.87 10.16
N ILE A 48 -3.41 -7.79 9.20
CA ILE A 48 -2.14 -8.38 8.83
C ILE A 48 -1.83 -7.85 7.42
N ILE A 49 -0.80 -7.01 7.27
CA ILE A 49 -0.49 -6.41 5.95
C ILE A 49 -0.14 -7.49 4.94
N SER A 50 0.47 -8.61 5.37
CA SER A 50 0.81 -9.71 4.46
C SER A 50 -0.43 -10.34 3.82
N ASP A 51 -1.62 -10.18 4.40
CA ASP A 51 -2.85 -10.72 3.84
C ASP A 51 -3.46 -9.82 2.74
N LEU A 52 -2.90 -8.62 2.54
CA LEU A 52 -3.42 -7.64 1.57
C LEU A 52 -2.84 -7.79 0.16
N THR A 53 -1.74 -8.54 0.07
CA THR A 53 -0.89 -8.70 -1.12
C THR A 53 -0.55 -10.16 -1.30
N ASP A 54 -0.50 -10.64 -2.54
CA ASP A 54 -0.11 -12.02 -2.87
C ASP A 54 1.39 -12.18 -3.20
N PHE A 55 2.14 -11.08 -3.23
CA PHE A 55 3.56 -11.08 -3.61
C PHE A 55 4.48 -11.13 -2.39
N ASP A 56 5.69 -11.63 -2.60
CA ASP A 56 6.71 -11.72 -1.55
C ASP A 56 7.30 -10.34 -1.19
N TRP A 57 7.32 -10.03 0.10
CA TRP A 57 7.96 -8.83 0.67
C TRP A 57 8.38 -9.11 2.12
N ASP A 58 9.35 -8.37 2.64
CA ASP A 58 9.83 -8.46 4.02
C ASP A 58 9.53 -7.21 4.86
N THR A 59 9.62 -6.04 4.22
CA THR A 59 9.46 -4.73 4.86
C THR A 59 8.58 -3.84 4.00
N VAL A 60 7.70 -3.08 4.65
CA VAL A 60 6.94 -2.00 4.03
C VAL A 60 7.26 -0.68 4.72
N TYR A 61 7.61 0.33 3.93
CA TYR A 61 7.82 1.69 4.39
C TYR A 61 6.59 2.52 4.02
N ILE A 62 6.00 3.16 5.02
CA ILE A 62 4.84 4.03 4.85
C ILE A 62 5.33 5.48 4.88
N VAL A 63 5.09 6.20 3.80
CA VAL A 63 5.42 7.63 3.68
C VAL A 63 4.11 8.41 3.68
N GLU A 64 3.90 9.24 4.69
CA GLU A 64 2.78 10.15 4.82
C GLU A 64 3.29 11.59 4.83
N TYR A 65 2.66 12.49 4.06
CA TYR A 65 2.90 13.94 4.10
C TYR A 65 4.40 14.32 3.98
N GLY A 66 4.93 14.40 2.76
CA GLY A 66 6.31 14.82 2.56
C GLY A 66 6.59 15.42 1.19
N PHE A 67 7.16 16.63 1.18
CA PHE A 67 7.79 17.29 0.01
C PHE A 67 9.21 16.77 -0.24
N LYS A 68 9.45 15.46 -0.11
CA LYS A 68 10.79 14.89 -0.29
C LYS A 68 10.77 13.89 -1.45
N PRO A 69 11.69 14.04 -2.43
CA PRO A 69 11.74 13.15 -3.57
C PRO A 69 11.95 11.71 -3.10
N SER A 70 11.37 10.74 -3.80
CA SER A 70 11.56 9.32 -3.51
C SER A 70 13.02 8.92 -3.37
N GLU A 71 13.96 9.59 -4.04
CA GLU A 71 15.40 9.39 -3.82
C GLU A 71 15.83 9.42 -2.34
N TYR A 72 15.16 10.23 -1.51
CA TYR A 72 15.44 10.27 -0.08
C TYR A 72 15.21 8.92 0.60
N ILE A 73 14.07 8.24 0.35
CA ILE A 73 13.79 6.96 1.00
C ILE A 73 14.78 5.88 0.55
N TYR A 74 15.19 5.91 -0.73
CA TYR A 74 16.17 4.97 -1.25
C TYR A 74 17.54 5.17 -0.60
N ASN A 75 17.97 6.42 -0.41
CA ASN A 75 19.26 6.72 0.19
C ASN A 75 19.28 6.45 1.71
N GLU A 76 18.25 6.88 2.44
CA GLU A 76 18.16 6.74 3.90
C GLU A 76 18.08 5.26 4.33
N PHE A 77 17.31 4.45 3.61
CA PHE A 77 17.07 3.04 3.95
C PHE A 77 17.85 2.07 3.07
N HIS A 78 18.82 2.56 2.28
CA HIS A 78 19.66 1.76 1.39
C HIS A 78 18.87 0.84 0.45
N LEU A 79 17.77 1.36 -0.11
CA LEU A 79 16.92 0.60 -1.01
C LEU A 79 17.46 0.62 -2.45
N THR A 80 17.10 -0.40 -3.21
CA THR A 80 17.39 -0.54 -4.65
C THR A 80 16.10 -0.94 -5.40
N GLY A 81 16.08 -0.95 -6.73
CA GLY A 81 14.96 -1.54 -7.49
C GLY A 81 14.15 -0.51 -8.29
N LYS A 82 12.84 -0.75 -8.41
CA LYS A 82 11.96 -0.15 -9.44
C LYS A 82 11.92 1.39 -9.39
N ASP A 83 12.59 2.05 -10.33
CA ASP A 83 12.72 3.52 -10.45
C ASP A 83 11.45 4.26 -10.92
N ASN A 84 10.28 3.60 -10.93
CA ASN A 84 9.02 4.27 -11.31
C ASN A 84 8.47 5.07 -10.14
N ILE A 85 9.11 6.22 -9.93
CA ILE A 85 8.69 7.26 -9.00
C ILE A 85 7.58 8.06 -9.68
N THR A 86 6.34 7.90 -9.24
CA THR A 86 5.29 8.88 -9.56
C THR A 86 5.40 10.03 -8.56
N ASP A 87 5.29 11.24 -9.09
CA ASP A 87 5.44 12.52 -8.38
C ASP A 87 4.74 12.56 -7.01
N ASP A 88 5.35 13.26 -6.07
CA ASP A 88 4.95 13.55 -4.68
C ASP A 88 3.46 13.35 -4.36
N LEU A 89 3.08 12.14 -3.93
CA LEU A 89 1.72 11.81 -3.47
C LEU A 89 1.63 11.77 -1.94
N ASP A 90 0.45 12.14 -1.43
CA ASP A 90 0.14 12.28 0.01
C ASP A 90 0.38 11.02 0.86
N LEU A 91 0.23 9.83 0.28
CA LEU A 91 0.51 8.55 0.91
C LEU A 91 1.17 7.60 -0.09
N THR A 92 2.33 7.07 0.28
CA THR A 92 3.05 6.06 -0.51
C THR A 92 3.47 4.88 0.33
N LEU A 93 3.26 3.67 -0.18
CA LEU A 93 3.70 2.41 0.40
C LEU A 93 4.82 1.82 -0.47
N TYR A 94 6.02 1.68 0.10
CA TYR A 94 7.16 1.02 -0.55
C TYR A 94 7.32 -0.38 0.03
N PHE A 95 7.01 -1.41 -0.74
CA PHE A 95 7.23 -2.80 -0.35
C PHE A 95 8.60 -3.26 -0.87
N SER A 96 9.45 -3.71 0.06
CA SER A 96 10.76 -4.26 -0.25
C SER A 96 10.85 -5.75 0.03
N LEU A 97 11.78 -6.39 -0.68
CA LEU A 97 12.28 -7.73 -0.38
C LEU A 97 13.81 -7.67 -0.47
N ASN A 98 14.52 -7.95 0.63
CA ASN A 98 15.97 -7.85 0.74
C ASN A 98 16.52 -6.49 0.27
N ASN A 99 15.96 -5.39 0.80
CA ASN A 99 16.28 -4.01 0.43
C ASN A 99 16.03 -3.66 -1.06
N LYS A 100 15.37 -4.52 -1.81
CA LYS A 100 14.94 -4.23 -3.19
C LYS A 100 13.45 -3.92 -3.20
N VAL A 101 13.06 -2.73 -3.66
CA VAL A 101 11.67 -2.35 -3.85
C VAL A 101 11.06 -3.19 -4.97
N VAL A 102 10.05 -3.98 -4.61
CA VAL A 102 9.34 -4.90 -5.52
C VAL A 102 7.99 -4.33 -5.96
N TYR A 103 7.38 -3.50 -5.11
CA TYR A 103 6.09 -2.89 -5.38
C TYR A 103 5.96 -1.53 -4.69
N ILE A 104 5.31 -0.59 -5.37
CA ILE A 104 5.01 0.74 -4.86
C ILE A 104 3.52 0.97 -5.10
N GLU A 105 2.80 1.38 -4.06
CA GLU A 105 1.43 1.89 -4.19
C GLU A 105 1.37 3.32 -3.70
N ASN A 106 0.90 4.19 -4.59
CA ASN A 106 0.74 5.61 -4.31
C ASN A 106 -0.75 5.93 -4.27
N LYS A 107 -1.16 6.77 -3.33
CA LYS A 107 -2.51 7.34 -3.29
C LYS A 107 -2.40 8.85 -3.30
N ASP A 108 -2.78 9.42 -4.44
CA ASP A 108 -3.04 10.85 -4.55
C ASP A 108 -4.31 11.14 -3.75
N ARG A 109 -4.18 11.91 -2.67
CA ARG A 109 -5.35 12.53 -2.05
C ARG A 109 -5.45 13.88 -2.73
N TYR A 110 -6.22 13.94 -3.81
CA TYR A 110 -6.46 15.19 -4.53
C TYR A 110 -6.70 16.34 -3.53
N MET A 111 -5.73 17.26 -3.46
CA MET A 111 -5.92 18.62 -2.99
C MET A 111 -6.80 19.33 -4.02
N ASP A 112 -8.09 18.98 -4.11
CA ASP A 112 -9.01 19.93 -4.69
C ASP A 112 -9.25 21.01 -3.63
N LYS A 113 -8.69 22.18 -3.94
CA LYS A 113 -8.63 23.33 -3.04
C LYS A 113 -10.03 23.56 -2.45
N MET A 114 -10.08 23.75 -1.14
CA MET A 114 -11.18 24.39 -0.39
C MET A 114 -12.21 23.51 0.34
N TYR A 115 -12.18 22.17 0.27
CA TYR A 115 -13.18 21.35 0.98
C TYR A 115 -12.59 20.26 1.88
N ARG A 116 -13.32 20.04 2.98
CA ARG A 116 -13.02 19.15 4.11
C ARG A 116 -12.59 17.75 3.65
N TYR A 117 -11.70 17.12 4.42
CA TYR A 117 -11.44 15.69 4.38
C TYR A 117 -12.75 14.91 4.64
N GLU A 118 -13.53 14.58 3.60
CA GLU A 118 -14.81 13.88 3.80
C GLU A 118 -14.64 12.37 4.00
N ASP A 119 -13.53 11.79 3.56
CA ASP A 119 -13.34 10.34 3.63
C ASP A 119 -12.49 9.90 4.83
N ASN A 120 -12.92 8.80 5.45
CA ASN A 120 -12.17 8.07 6.46
C ASN A 120 -10.74 7.86 5.99
N TYR A 121 -9.76 8.49 6.66
CA TYR A 121 -8.37 8.35 6.26
C TYR A 121 -7.65 7.36 7.18
N ILE A 122 -6.70 6.62 6.62
CA ILE A 122 -5.82 5.73 7.38
C ILE A 122 -4.60 6.51 7.84
N GLN A 123 -4.29 6.39 9.12
CA GLN A 123 -3.07 6.87 9.74
C GLN A 123 -2.28 5.67 10.24
N PHE A 124 -1.04 5.54 9.79
CA PHE A 124 -0.11 4.53 10.30
C PHE A 124 0.74 5.13 11.42
N ILE A 125 0.84 4.41 12.53
CA ILE A 125 1.61 4.84 13.70
C ILE A 125 2.54 3.71 14.12
N ASP A 126 3.83 3.91 13.92
CA ASP A 126 4.86 3.06 14.50
C ASP A 126 5.36 3.66 15.82
N LYS A 127 5.05 2.99 16.93
CA LYS A 127 5.49 3.41 18.27
C LYS A 127 7.00 3.32 18.46
N LYS A 128 7.70 2.46 17.70
CA LYS A 128 9.16 2.26 17.78
C LYS A 128 9.94 3.33 17.03
N MET A 129 9.30 4.04 16.10
CA MET A 129 9.90 5.20 15.40
C MET A 129 9.86 6.50 16.22
N ASN A 130 9.46 6.47 17.49
CA ASN A 130 9.51 7.62 18.41
C ASN A 130 10.97 8.14 18.56
N GLY A 131 11.38 9.03 17.66
CA GLY A 131 12.74 9.57 17.56
C GLY A 131 13.15 9.98 16.13
N HIS A 132 12.58 9.36 15.09
CA HIS A 132 12.91 9.66 13.68
C HIS A 132 11.85 10.54 12.96
N THR A 133 10.81 10.94 13.67
CA THR A 133 9.50 11.35 13.11
C THR A 133 9.29 12.83 12.84
N THR A 134 10.29 13.62 12.38
CA THR A 134 9.98 15.02 12.00
C THR A 134 10.58 15.56 10.70
N LYS A 135 11.50 14.86 10.03
CA LYS A 135 12.19 15.45 8.85
C LYS A 135 12.00 14.70 7.53
N SER A 136 11.42 13.50 7.56
CA SER A 136 11.66 12.49 6.52
C SER A 136 10.41 11.98 5.79
N GLY A 137 9.20 12.34 6.24
CA GLY A 137 7.94 11.89 5.64
C GLY A 137 7.59 10.40 5.86
N VAL A 138 8.49 9.57 6.39
CA VAL A 138 8.17 8.19 6.77
C VAL A 138 7.39 8.18 8.09
N SER A 139 6.17 7.65 8.08
CA SER A 139 5.29 7.58 9.24
C SER A 139 5.38 6.24 9.99
N ALA A 140 5.70 5.16 9.28
CA ALA A 140 5.81 3.82 9.87
C ALA A 140 6.66 2.87 9.01
N ILE A 141 7.28 1.89 9.67
CA ILE A 141 7.98 0.78 9.02
C ILE A 141 7.47 -0.53 9.62
N TYR A 142 6.96 -1.44 8.78
CA TYR A 142 6.45 -2.72 9.24
C TYR A 142 7.12 -3.89 8.52
N THR A 143 7.23 -5.01 9.22
CA THR A 143 7.68 -6.28 8.62
C THR A 143 6.47 -7.12 8.23
N ASN A 144 6.68 -8.13 7.37
CA ASN A 144 5.64 -9.11 7.06
C ASN A 144 5.16 -9.94 8.26
N LYS A 145 5.90 -9.92 9.37
CA LYS A 145 5.53 -10.55 10.65
C LYS A 145 4.87 -9.58 11.63
N SER A 146 4.79 -8.29 11.31
CA SER A 146 4.21 -7.29 12.21
C SER A 146 2.71 -7.54 12.40
N VAL A 147 2.28 -7.73 13.64
CA VAL A 147 0.87 -7.78 14.01
C VAL A 147 0.37 -6.34 14.20
N LEU A 148 -0.65 -5.94 13.44
CA LEU A 148 -1.19 -4.58 13.51
C LEU A 148 -2.57 -4.57 14.14
N GLN A 149 -2.75 -3.63 15.06
CA GLN A 149 -4.02 -3.31 15.65
C GLN A 149 -4.66 -2.15 14.87
N VAL A 150 -5.94 -2.31 14.57
CA VAL A 150 -6.75 -1.30 13.91
C VAL A 150 -7.75 -0.71 14.92
N GLY A 151 -7.73 0.60 15.04
CA GLY A 151 -8.63 1.36 15.90
C GLY A 151 -9.32 2.48 15.12
N MET A 152 -10.60 2.74 15.42
CA MET A 152 -11.28 3.93 14.93
C MET A 152 -11.14 5.03 15.96
N ARG A 153 -10.48 6.14 15.60
CA ARG A 153 -10.49 7.35 16.41
C ARG A 153 -11.78 8.11 16.11
N LYS A 154 -12.67 8.15 17.11
CA LYS A 154 -13.92 8.92 17.04
C LYS A 154 -13.63 10.42 16.89
N LYS A 155 -14.50 11.12 16.15
CA LYS A 155 -14.50 12.58 16.06
C LYS A 155 -14.64 13.17 17.46
N ILE A 156 -13.72 14.06 17.81
CA ILE A 156 -13.78 14.80 19.09
C ILE A 156 -14.48 16.14 18.84
N ASN A 157 -14.26 16.75 17.67
CA ASN A 157 -14.83 18.05 17.32
C ASN A 157 -15.76 18.00 16.08
N PRO A 158 -16.79 18.86 16.00
CA PRO A 158 -17.59 19.04 14.79
C PRO A 158 -16.70 19.51 13.63
N GLY A 159 -16.58 18.69 12.58
CA GLY A 159 -15.73 18.97 11.41
C GLY A 159 -14.47 18.10 11.31
N GLU A 160 -14.16 17.29 12.33
CA GLU A 160 -13.12 16.27 12.20
C GLU A 160 -13.63 15.07 11.39
N THR A 161 -12.72 14.39 10.71
CA THR A 161 -12.97 13.13 10.00
C THR A 161 -12.65 11.97 10.93
N GLU A 162 -13.44 10.89 10.88
CA GLU A 162 -13.06 9.66 11.59
C GLU A 162 -11.77 9.12 10.98
N LYS A 163 -10.88 8.62 11.84
CA LYS A 163 -9.54 8.18 11.44
C LYS A 163 -9.41 6.71 11.74
N CYS A 164 -9.02 5.93 10.74
CA CYS A 164 -8.55 4.59 10.99
C CYS A 164 -7.08 4.66 11.42
N ILE A 165 -6.79 4.26 12.64
CA ILE A 165 -5.44 4.20 13.18
C ILE A 165 -4.96 2.76 13.09
N VAL A 166 -3.84 2.58 12.41
CA VAL A 166 -3.13 1.31 12.33
C VAL A 166 -1.86 1.44 13.17
N THR A 167 -1.76 0.66 14.24
CA THR A 167 -0.61 0.65 15.16
C THR A 167 -0.03 -0.74 15.28
N GLN A 168 1.29 -0.85 15.43
CA GLN A 168 1.89 -2.13 15.82
C GLN A 168 1.40 -2.55 17.21
N GLN A 169 1.01 -3.82 17.35
CA GLN A 169 0.71 -4.43 18.64
C GLN A 169 2.03 -4.77 19.36
N ASP A 170 2.11 -4.45 20.64
CA ASP A 170 3.23 -4.85 21.48
C ASP A 170 3.08 -6.36 21.79
N GLU A 171 4.16 -7.13 21.64
CA GLU A 171 4.21 -8.57 21.95
C GLU A 171 3.92 -8.87 23.43
#